data_AF-A0A381EJ92-F1
#
_entry.id   AF-A0A381EJ92-F1
#
_cell.length_a   1.000
_cell.length_b   1.000
_cell.length_c   1.000
_cell.angle_alpha   90.00
_cell.angle_beta   90.00
_cell.angle_gamma   90.00
#
_symmetry.space_group_name_H-M   'P 1'
#
loop_
_entity.id
_entity.type
_entity.pdbx_description
1 polymer ?
#
loop_
_entity_poly.entity_id
_entity_poly.type
_entity_poly.pdbx_seq_one_letter_code
_entity_poly.pdbx_strand_id
1 'polypeptide(L)' 'MKKVFFIMLLGVLFSGVALANSDCDVKCQILKEQWNTYYNKLRYCDRLPSYQASMCRLSAMHSKPSE' A
#
# COMPACT_ATOMS: atom_id res chain seq x y z
N MET A 1 -35.59 -12.25 25.70
CA MET A 1 -34.87 -12.76 24.52
C MET A 1 -34.43 -11.67 23.52
N LYS A 2 -35.21 -10.60 23.26
CA LYS A 2 -34.82 -9.51 22.33
C LYS A 2 -33.48 -8.81 22.65
N LYS A 3 -33.13 -8.62 23.93
CA LYS A 3 -31.88 -7.92 24.34
C LYS A 3 -30.59 -8.67 23.96
N VAL A 4 -30.62 -10.00 23.96
CA VAL A 4 -29.45 -10.84 23.62
C VAL A 4 -29.15 -10.79 22.12
N PHE A 5 -30.22 -10.72 21.31
CA PHE A 5 -30.11 -10.59 19.85
C PHE A 5 -29.44 -9.28 19.43
N PHE A 6 -29.75 -8.17 20.11
CA PHE A 6 -29.12 -6.87 19.87
C PHE A 6 -27.62 -6.86 20.21
N ILE A 7 -27.21 -7.54 21.28
CA ILE A 7 -25.79 -7.61 21.68
C ILE A 7 -24.97 -8.45 20.69
N MET A 8 -25.53 -9.55 20.19
CA MET A 8 -24.89 -10.35 19.12
C MET A 8 -24.75 -9.55 17.82
N LEU A 9 -25.78 -8.80 17.43
CA LEU A 9 -25.75 -7.97 16.21
C LEU A 9 -24.69 -6.86 16.30
N LEU A 10 -24.59 -6.19 17.45
CA LEU A 10 -23.55 -5.20 17.69
C LEU A 10 -22.15 -5.83 17.64
N GLY A 11 -21.95 -6.99 18.27
CA GLY A 11 -20.67 -7.71 18.23
C GLY A 11 -20.19 -8.02 16.81
N VAL A 12 -21.09 -8.49 15.94
CA VAL A 12 -20.77 -8.80 14.53
C VAL A 12 -20.40 -7.54 13.74
N LEU A 13 -21.11 -6.43 13.96
CA LEU A 13 -20.84 -5.16 13.30
C LEU A 13 -19.49 -4.56 13.71
N PHE A 14 -19.12 -4.61 14.99
CA PHE A 14 -17.81 -4.12 15.45
C PHE A 14 -16.64 -5.01 14.99
N SER A 15 -16.88 -6.31 14.83
CA SER A 15 -15.85 -7.27 14.35
C SER A 15 -15.43 -6.98 12.91
N GLY A 16 -16.38 -6.63 12.04
CA GLY A 16 -16.11 -6.31 10.63
C GLY A 16 -15.34 -5.00 10.44
N VAL A 17 -15.59 -3.99 11.28
CA VAL A 17 -14.89 -2.69 11.20
C VAL A 17 -13.44 -2.79 11.65
N ALA A 18 -13.15 -3.59 12.68
CA ALA A 18 -11.78 -3.81 13.15
C ALA A 18 -10.92 -4.50 12.08
N LEU A 19 -11.46 -5.52 11.41
CA LEU A 19 -10.77 -6.26 10.35
C LEU A 19 -10.52 -5.39 9.09
N ALA A 20 -11.50 -4.57 8.71
CA ALA A 20 -11.37 -3.65 7.58
C ALA A 20 -10.30 -2.55 7.84
N ASN A 21 -10.24 -2.04 9.07
CA ASN A 21 -9.21 -1.06 9.46
C ASN A 21 -7.80 -1.67 9.45
N SER A 22 -7.64 -2.91 9.94
CA SER A 22 -6.34 -3.59 9.87
C SER A 22 -5.92 -3.90 8.45
N ASP A 23 -6.84 -4.33 7.58
CA ASP A 23 -6.54 -4.57 6.16
C ASP A 23 -6.18 -3.28 5.41
N CYS A 24 -6.81 -2.15 5.78
CA CYS A 24 -6.48 -0.85 5.23
C CYS A 24 -5.06 -0.41 5.63
N ASP A 25 -4.66 -0.62 6.88
CA ASP A 25 -3.31 -0.32 7.37
C ASP A 25 -2.25 -1.18 6.66
N VAL A 26 -2.49 -2.49 6.52
CA VAL A 26 -1.58 -3.39 5.79
C VAL A 26 -1.44 -2.98 4.32
N LYS A 27 -2.54 -2.68 3.63
CA LYS A 27 -2.50 -2.20 2.23
C LYS A 27 -1.74 -0.89 2.11
N CYS A 28 -1.91 0.04 3.06
CA CYS A 28 -1.19 1.30 3.10
C CYS A 28 0.32 1.08 3.29
N GLN A 29 0.72 0.17 4.18
CA GLN A 29 2.12 -0.19 4.40
C GLN A 29 2.75 -0.81 3.15
N ILE A 30 2.05 -1.73 2.48
CA ILE A 30 2.52 -2.34 1.23
C ILE A 30 2.71 -1.28 0.15
N LEU A 31 1.72 -0.41 -0.08
CA LEU A 31 1.82 0.68 -1.06
C LEU A 31 2.98 1.61 -0.74
N LYS A 32 3.17 1.96 0.54
CA LYS A 32 4.29 2.79 0.99
C LYS A 32 5.64 2.15 0.67
N GLU A 33 5.78 0.84 0.89
CA GLU A 33 7.02 0.11 0.59
C GLU A 33 7.29 0.01 -0.91
N GLN A 34 6.25 -0.21 -1.72
CA GLN A 34 6.35 -0.21 -3.18
C GLN A 34 6.77 1.18 -3.71
N TRP A 35 6.16 2.26 -3.21
CA TRP A 35 6.58 3.62 -3.54
C TRP A 35 8.01 3.91 -3.11
N ASN A 36 8.41 3.50 -1.91
CA ASN A 36 9.79 3.66 -1.43
C ASN A 36 10.79 2.94 -2.35
N THR A 37 10.45 1.73 -2.81
CA THR A 37 11.25 0.98 -3.78
C THR A 37 11.38 1.73 -5.11
N TYR A 38 10.27 2.24 -5.64
CA TYR A 38 10.26 3.04 -6.87
C TYR A 38 11.15 4.29 -6.76
N TYR A 39 11.00 5.08 -5.68
CA TYR A 39 11.80 6.27 -5.47
C TYR A 39 13.29 5.97 -5.28
N ASN A 40 13.63 4.88 -4.59
CA ASN A 40 15.03 4.46 -4.45
C ASN A 40 15.65 4.11 -5.81
N LYS A 41 14.90 3.45 -6.71
CA LYS A 41 15.36 3.19 -8.08
C LYS A 41 15.60 4.49 -8.84
N LEU A 42 14.68 5.46 -8.77
CA LEU A 42 14.86 6.77 -9.42
C LEU A 42 16.11 7.50 -8.89
N ARG A 43 16.32 7.49 -7.58
CA ARG A 43 17.48 8.13 -6.94
C ARG A 43 18.81 7.49 -7.36
N TYR A 44 18.80 6.19 -7.62
CA TYR A 44 19.94 5.51 -8.22
C TYR A 44 20.17 5.98 -9.66
N CYS A 45 19.10 6.05 -10.48
CA CYS A 45 19.19 6.52 -11.86
C CYS A 45 19.75 7.94 -11.97
N ASP A 46 19.45 8.83 -11.02
CA ASP A 46 19.93 10.22 -11.01
C ASP A 46 21.44 10.34 -10.81
N ARG A 47 22.11 9.28 -10.35
CA ARG A 47 23.58 9.24 -10.19
C ARG A 47 24.30 8.80 -11.46
N LEU A 48 23.57 8.36 -12.48
CA LEU A 48 24.14 7.83 -13.72
C LEU A 48 24.33 8.94 -14.77
N PRO A 49 25.27 8.76 -15.72
CA PRO A 49 25.37 9.57 -16.93
C PRO A 49 24.05 9.62 -17.72
N SER A 50 23.81 10.72 -18.43
CA SER A 50 22.51 11.08 -19.04
C SER A 50 21.81 9.95 -19.79
N TYR A 51 22.50 9.22 -20.66
CA TYR A 51 21.93 8.10 -21.41
C TYR A 51 21.52 6.94 -20.49
N GLN A 52 22.41 6.54 -19.57
CA GLN A 52 22.16 5.46 -18.62
C GLN A 52 21.05 5.82 -17.62
N ALA A 53 21.00 7.08 -17.18
CA ALA A 53 19.93 7.60 -16.34
C ALA A 53 18.57 7.49 -17.04
N SER A 54 18.51 7.81 -18.33
CA SER A 54 17.28 7.73 -19.12
C SER A 54 16.77 6.29 -19.26
N MET A 55 17.67 5.35 -19.60
CA MET A 55 17.34 3.93 -19.67
C MET A 55 16.94 3.34 -18.31
N CYS A 56 17.64 3.75 -17.24
CA CYS A 56 17.33 3.35 -15.88
C CYS A 56 15.94 3.83 -15.46
N ARG A 57 15.58 5.09 -15.73
CA ARG A 57 14.25 5.64 -15.41
C ARG A 57 13.14 4.94 -16.19
N LEU A 58 13.36 4.62 -17.46
CA LEU A 58 12.43 3.82 -18.28
C LEU A 58 12.19 2.45 -17.63
N SER A 59 13.25 1.77 -17.20
CA SER A 59 13.14 0.48 -16.49
C SER A 59 12.43 0.62 -15.13
N ALA A 60 12.74 1.68 -14.37
CA ALA A 60 12.12 1.93 -13.06
C ALA A 60 10.61 2.17 -13.15
N MET A 61 10.10 2.63 -14.30
CA MET A 61 8.68 2.86 -14.53
C MET A 61 7.83 1.59 -14.36
N HIS A 62 8.40 0.40 -14.65
CA HIS A 62 7.73 -0.89 -14.39
C HIS A 62 7.51 -1.19 -12.91
N SER A 63 8.21 -0.48 -12.01
CA SER A 63 8.08 -0.61 -10.57
C SER A 63 7.20 0.49 -9.96
N LYS A 64 6.60 1.36 -10.76
CA LYS A 64 5.70 2.39 -10.26
C LYS A 64 4.41 1.72 -9.78
N PRO A 65 4.00 1.91 -8.51
CA PRO A 65 2.74 1.38 -8.01
C PRO A 65 1.56 2.01 -8.77
N SER A 66 0.53 1.22 -9.07
CA SER A 66 -0.76 1.73 -9.54
C SER A 66 -1.51 2.38 -8.37
N GLU A 67 -2.10 3.55 -8.61
CA GLU A 67 -3.01 4.21 -7.68
C GLU A 67 -4.29 3.38 -7.44
#